data_AF-A0A8H7UWC8-F1
#
_entry.id   AF-A0A8H7UWC8-F1
#
_cell.length_a   1.000
_cell.length_b   1.000
_cell.length_c   1.000
_cell.angle_alpha   90.00
_cell.angle_beta   90.00
_cell.angle_gamma   90.00
#
_symmetry.space_group_name_H-M   'P 1'
#
loop_
_entity.id
_entity.type
_entity.pdbx_description
1 polymer ?
#
loop_
_entity_poly.entity_id
_entity_poly.type
_entity_poly.pdbx_seq_one_letter_code
_entity_poly.pdbx_strand_id
1 'polypeptide(L)'
;MCRVIKYSALVYEKYEKHLVVLIVGVSGLTVSINSILPPAICHPFSNEIPGLPWGKRCLLIASTTLSIIQPTEQLDRLAAIGLFSCSQKLSITHLVSGDQDTMMKVLYKIAMNNVQQLLGEEEEKTKGTKAICDNTHVQLEKMKSCIQYGNTESLDKALLYVKNTSIYLNRQKRTFVIGRNVTPIPETPALNI
;
A
#
# COMPACT_ATOMS: atom_id res chain seq x y z
N MET A 1 1.82 -18.14 17.80
CA MET A 1 0.54 -18.34 17.10
C MET A 1 -0.64 -17.62 17.75
N CYS A 2 -0.97 -17.85 19.03
CA CYS A 2 -2.19 -17.29 19.66
C CYS A 2 -2.39 -15.77 19.53
N ARG A 3 -1.31 -14.97 19.56
CA ARG A 3 -1.38 -13.51 19.37
C ARG A 3 -1.82 -13.12 17.95
N VAL A 4 -1.33 -13.83 16.94
CA VAL A 4 -1.66 -13.58 15.52
C VAL A 4 -3.13 -13.89 15.28
N ILE A 5 -3.63 -15.01 15.80
CA ILE A 5 -5.05 -15.39 15.67
C ILE A 5 -5.96 -14.34 16.30
N LYS A 6 -5.64 -13.89 17.52
CA LYS A 6 -6.39 -12.82 18.22
C LYS A 6 -6.39 -11.53 17.42
N TYR A 7 -5.23 -11.13 16.88
CA TYR A 7 -5.13 -9.93 16.06
C TYR A 7 -5.96 -10.04 14.77
N SER A 8 -5.91 -11.20 14.10
CA SER A 8 -6.71 -11.44 12.89
C SER A 8 -8.21 -11.36 13.17
N ALA A 9 -8.68 -11.90 14.31
CA ALA A 9 -10.07 -11.77 14.72
C ALA A 9 -10.48 -10.31 14.94
N LEU A 10 -9.66 -9.51 15.63
CA LEU A 10 -9.93 -8.09 15.86
C LEU A 10 -9.95 -7.27 14.56
N VAL A 11 -9.03 -7.56 13.64
CA VAL A 11 -9.03 -6.88 12.32
C VAL A 11 -10.26 -7.25 11.52
N TYR A 12 -10.67 -8.51 11.55
CA TYR A 12 -11.89 -8.95 10.87
C TYR A 12 -13.13 -8.31 11.47
N GLU A 13 -13.26 -8.26 12.79
CA GLU A 13 -14.38 -7.61 13.48
C GLU A 13 -14.51 -6.13 13.11
N LYS A 14 -13.38 -5.42 12.98
CA LYS A 14 -13.38 -3.98 12.71
C LYS A 14 -13.47 -3.61 11.23
N TYR A 15 -12.92 -4.44 10.34
CA TYR A 15 -12.72 -4.09 8.93
C TYR A 15 -13.28 -5.12 7.95
N GLU A 16 -13.84 -6.23 8.42
CA GLU A 16 -14.37 -7.34 7.63
C GLU A 16 -13.35 -7.93 6.63
N LYS A 17 -12.07 -7.89 7.00
CA LYS A 17 -10.95 -8.33 6.15
C LYS A 17 -10.16 -9.46 6.78
N HIS A 18 -9.98 -10.54 6.02
CA HIS A 18 -9.06 -11.61 6.38
C HIS A 18 -7.62 -11.21 6.07
N LEU A 19 -6.73 -11.39 7.04
CA LEU A 19 -5.31 -11.03 6.91
C LEU A 19 -4.54 -12.07 6.10
N VAL A 20 -3.54 -11.59 5.36
CA VAL A 20 -2.43 -12.41 4.88
C VAL A 20 -1.32 -12.35 5.92
N VAL A 21 -0.90 -13.49 6.44
CA VAL A 21 0.15 -13.56 7.46
C VAL A 21 1.44 -14.04 6.83
N LEU A 22 2.49 -13.26 7.00
CA LEU A 22 3.84 -13.63 6.62
C LEU A 22 4.63 -14.07 7.85
N ILE A 23 5.13 -15.30 7.84
CA ILE A 23 6.06 -15.83 8.83
C ILE A 23 7.43 -15.87 8.19
N VAL A 24 8.40 -15.22 8.82
CA VAL A 24 9.78 -15.22 8.36
C VAL A 24 10.65 -16.02 9.32
N GLY A 25 11.10 -17.19 8.86
CA GLY A 25 12.10 -18.01 9.52
C GLY A 25 13.47 -17.45 9.23
N VAL A 26 14.05 -16.74 10.21
CA VAL A 26 15.39 -16.15 10.07
C VAL A 26 16.48 -17.23 10.06
N SER A 27 16.19 -18.40 10.63
CA SER A 27 17.02 -19.61 10.53
C SER A 27 16.42 -20.60 9.53
N GLY A 28 17.21 -21.58 9.09
CA GLY A 28 16.73 -22.63 8.20
C GLY A 28 15.55 -23.42 8.79
N LEU A 29 14.63 -23.85 7.93
CA LEU A 29 13.53 -24.72 8.33
C LEU A 29 14.05 -26.15 8.53
N THR A 30 13.51 -26.85 9.52
CA THR A 30 13.76 -28.29 9.64
C THR A 30 13.12 -29.03 8.47
N VAL A 31 13.76 -30.13 8.04
CA VAL A 31 13.26 -30.97 6.95
C VAL A 31 11.82 -31.41 7.20
N SER A 32 11.49 -31.73 8.45
CA SER A 32 10.14 -32.15 8.87
C SER A 32 9.07 -31.08 8.66
N ILE A 33 9.40 -29.80 8.80
CA ILE A 33 8.44 -28.70 8.53
C ILE A 33 8.35 -28.46 7.03
N ASN A 34 9.49 -28.48 6.33
CA ASN A 34 9.53 -28.21 4.90
C ASN A 34 8.85 -29.30 4.06
N SER A 35 8.82 -30.55 4.52
CA SER A 35 8.18 -31.67 3.81
C SER A 35 6.65 -31.68 3.89
N ILE A 36 6.07 -31.00 4.89
CA ILE A 36 4.62 -30.98 5.13
C ILE A 36 3.96 -29.76 4.48
N LEU A 37 4.73 -28.69 4.29
CA LEU A 37 4.19 -27.43 3.76
C LEU A 37 4.34 -27.39 2.24
N PRO A 38 3.23 -27.29 1.48
CA PRO A 38 3.30 -27.14 0.04
C PRO A 38 3.87 -25.77 -0.36
N PRO A 39 4.55 -25.66 -1.51
CA PRO A 39 4.92 -24.36 -2.07
C PRO A 39 3.66 -23.55 -2.40
N ALA A 40 3.70 -22.25 -2.16
CA ALA A 40 2.59 -21.36 -2.44
C ALA A 40 2.48 -21.09 -3.96
N ILE A 41 1.26 -21.20 -4.51
CA ILE A 41 1.02 -21.08 -5.96
C ILE A 41 1.43 -19.71 -6.50
N CYS A 42 1.06 -18.63 -5.80
CA CYS A 42 1.34 -17.26 -6.25
C CYS A 42 2.71 -16.73 -5.81
N HIS A 43 3.38 -17.43 -4.89
CA HIS A 43 4.62 -16.97 -4.26
C HIS A 43 5.59 -18.14 -4.17
N PRO A 44 6.24 -18.52 -5.28
CA PRO A 44 7.02 -19.76 -5.38
C PRO A 44 8.26 -19.79 -4.47
N PHE A 45 8.63 -18.65 -3.88
CA PHE A 45 9.69 -18.50 -2.88
C PHE A 45 9.23 -18.73 -1.43
N SER A 46 7.97 -19.15 -1.24
CA SER A 46 7.35 -19.35 0.06
C SER A 46 6.57 -20.66 0.08
N ASN A 47 6.41 -21.22 1.27
CA ASN A 47 5.49 -22.33 1.51
C ASN A 47 4.19 -21.80 2.13
N GLU A 48 3.07 -22.45 1.87
CA GLU A 48 1.77 -22.05 2.39
C GLU A 48 1.32 -22.99 3.51
N ILE A 49 0.86 -22.42 4.63
CA ILE A 49 0.23 -23.18 5.71
C ILE A 49 -1.25 -23.36 5.37
N PRO A 50 -1.71 -24.59 5.10
CA PRO A 50 -3.09 -24.83 4.68
C PRO A 50 -4.08 -24.73 5.84
N GLY A 51 -5.37 -24.52 5.51
CA GLY A 51 -6.49 -24.76 6.43
C GLY A 51 -6.63 -23.76 7.58
N LEU A 52 -6.37 -22.47 7.36
CA LEU A 52 -6.47 -21.46 8.40
C LEU A 52 -7.85 -20.79 8.42
N PRO A 53 -8.68 -21.01 9.46
CA PRO A 53 -10.02 -20.40 9.53
C PRO A 53 -10.00 -18.91 9.87
N TRP A 54 -8.85 -18.38 10.31
CA TRP A 54 -8.71 -17.02 10.83
C TRP A 54 -7.94 -16.08 9.89
N GLY A 55 -7.43 -16.57 8.77
CA GLY A 55 -6.62 -15.77 7.84
C GLY A 55 -6.88 -16.18 6.39
N LYS A 56 -6.60 -15.28 5.47
CA LYS A 56 -6.76 -15.53 4.03
C LYS A 56 -5.70 -16.50 3.53
N ARG A 57 -4.45 -16.26 3.93
CA ARG A 57 -3.27 -17.07 3.62
C ARG A 57 -2.26 -16.93 4.75
N CYS A 58 -1.43 -17.95 4.94
CA CYS A 58 -0.24 -17.81 5.75
C CYS A 58 0.96 -18.37 5.00
N LEU A 59 1.89 -17.48 4.70
CA LEU A 59 3.08 -17.76 3.93
C LEU A 59 4.25 -17.90 4.91
N LEU A 60 5.03 -18.96 4.73
CA LEU A 60 6.28 -19.19 5.43
C LEU A 60 7.43 -18.96 4.45
N ILE A 61 8.27 -18.00 4.78
CA ILE A 61 9.50 -17.69 4.06
C ILE A 61 10.68 -18.00 4.99
N ALA A 62 11.72 -18.65 4.47
CA ALA A 62 12.96 -18.87 5.18
C ALA A 62 14.16 -18.74 4.24
N SER A 63 15.37 -18.65 4.80
CA SER A 63 16.60 -18.59 4.00
C SER A 63 16.71 -19.73 2.97
N THR A 64 16.21 -20.92 3.31
CA THR A 64 16.18 -22.10 2.44
C THR A 64 15.19 -21.99 1.28
N THR A 65 14.07 -21.28 1.44
CA THR A 65 13.09 -21.09 0.35
C THR A 65 13.47 -19.89 -0.53
N LEU A 66 14.18 -18.92 0.05
CA LEU A 66 14.65 -17.72 -0.64
C LEU A 66 15.92 -17.95 -1.47
N SER A 67 16.71 -18.99 -1.18
CA SER A 67 17.94 -19.31 -1.92
C SER A 67 17.70 -19.61 -3.40
N ILE A 68 16.47 -19.97 -3.76
CA ILE A 68 16.02 -20.23 -5.14
C ILE A 68 15.91 -18.93 -5.94
N ILE A 69 15.80 -17.77 -5.26
CA ILE A 69 15.60 -16.49 -5.90
C ILE A 69 16.93 -15.85 -6.26
N GLN A 70 17.06 -15.44 -7.52
CA GLN A 70 18.13 -14.53 -7.92
C GLN A 70 17.74 -13.09 -7.54
N PRO A 71 18.59 -12.35 -6.79
CA PRO A 71 18.32 -10.96 -6.44
C PRO A 71 18.46 -10.08 -7.68
N THR A 72 17.34 -9.89 -8.39
CA THR A 72 17.21 -8.97 -9.52
C THR A 72 16.43 -7.72 -9.12
N GLU A 73 16.41 -6.69 -9.97
CA GLU A 73 15.68 -5.44 -9.69
C GLU A 73 14.15 -5.61 -9.67
N GLN A 74 13.62 -6.74 -10.15
CA GLN A 74 12.18 -7.07 -10.19
C GLN A 74 11.79 -8.07 -9.09
N LEU A 75 12.40 -7.98 -7.92
CA LEU A 75 12.11 -8.87 -6.81
C LEU A 75 10.72 -8.62 -6.23
N ASP A 76 9.96 -9.70 -5.98
CA ASP A 76 8.68 -9.60 -5.27
C ASP A 76 8.87 -8.96 -3.88
N ARG A 77 7.95 -8.08 -3.48
CA ARG A 77 8.04 -7.33 -2.22
C ARG A 77 8.13 -8.24 -0.99
N LEU A 78 7.41 -9.36 -0.97
CA LEU A 78 7.47 -10.32 0.13
C LEU A 78 8.80 -11.07 0.15
N ALA A 79 9.33 -11.41 -1.03
CA ALA A 79 10.67 -11.98 -1.16
C ALA A 79 11.75 -11.01 -0.67
N ALA A 80 11.63 -9.72 -0.99
CA ALA A 80 12.55 -8.68 -0.52
C ALA A 80 12.55 -8.56 1.00
N ILE A 81 11.38 -8.53 1.64
CA ILE A 81 11.24 -8.53 3.11
C ILE A 81 11.88 -9.79 3.71
N GLY A 82 11.64 -10.95 3.09
CA GLY A 82 12.23 -12.21 3.49
C GLY A 82 13.75 -12.18 3.45
N LEU A 83 14.34 -11.77 2.33
CA LEU A 83 15.79 -11.69 2.14
C LEU A 83 16.43 -10.71 3.13
N PHE A 84 15.83 -9.52 3.29
CA PHE A 84 16.30 -8.53 4.25
C PHE A 84 16.28 -9.06 5.69
N SER A 85 15.21 -9.74 6.08
CA SER A 85 15.08 -10.28 7.43
C SER A 85 16.04 -11.45 7.66
N CYS A 86 16.23 -12.32 6.67
CA CYS A 86 17.11 -13.48 6.75
C CYS A 86 18.61 -13.12 6.64
N SER A 87 18.97 -11.99 6.01
CA SER A 87 20.37 -11.59 5.87
C SER A 87 20.99 -11.12 7.19
N GLN A 88 20.18 -10.75 8.19
CA GLN A 88 20.59 -10.31 9.53
C GLN A 88 21.69 -9.22 9.54
N LYS A 89 21.96 -8.53 8.42
CA LYS A 89 23.03 -7.53 8.35
C LYS A 89 22.58 -6.24 9.04
N LEU A 90 23.28 -5.92 10.13
CA LEU A 90 22.81 -5.04 11.20
C LEU A 90 22.87 -3.53 10.95
N SER A 91 23.33 -3.03 9.79
CA SER A 91 23.26 -1.57 9.60
C SER A 91 23.28 -1.06 8.15
N ILE A 92 22.55 0.05 7.96
CA ILE A 92 22.71 0.99 6.83
C ILE A 92 24.17 1.43 6.67
N THR A 93 24.92 1.56 7.77
CA THR A 93 26.31 2.01 7.72
C THR A 93 27.22 1.02 7.00
N HIS A 94 26.95 -0.29 7.05
CA HIS A 94 27.72 -1.30 6.30
C HIS A 94 27.57 -1.16 4.77
N LEU A 95 26.45 -0.63 4.27
CA LEU A 95 26.28 -0.32 2.84
C LEU A 95 27.02 0.95 2.42
N VAL A 96 27.01 1.96 3.28
CA VAL A 96 27.71 3.23 3.00
C VAL A 96 29.22 3.03 3.01
N SER A 97 29.74 2.15 3.87
CA SER A 97 31.17 1.84 3.97
C SER A 97 31.68 0.83 2.93
N GLY A 98 30.89 0.50 1.90
CA GLY A 98 31.40 -0.18 0.71
C GLY A 98 31.52 -1.70 0.79
N ASP A 99 30.75 -2.37 1.64
CA ASP A 99 30.69 -3.84 1.58
C ASP A 99 30.11 -4.27 0.21
N GLN A 100 30.72 -5.29 -0.43
CA GLN A 100 30.36 -5.75 -1.79
C GLN A 100 29.06 -6.58 -1.81
N ASP A 101 28.17 -6.37 -0.85
CA ASP A 101 26.91 -7.10 -0.75
C ASP A 101 25.91 -6.59 -1.78
N THR A 102 26.00 -7.16 -2.98
CA THR A 102 25.12 -6.89 -4.10
C THR A 102 23.64 -7.09 -3.75
N MET A 103 23.32 -8.07 -2.90
CA MET A 103 21.95 -8.36 -2.49
C MET A 103 21.39 -7.23 -1.63
N MET A 104 22.14 -6.78 -0.61
CA MET A 104 21.71 -5.65 0.21
C MET A 104 21.56 -4.38 -0.63
N LYS A 105 22.49 -4.09 -1.56
CA LYS A 105 22.36 -2.92 -2.45
C LYS A 105 21.06 -2.94 -3.26
N VAL A 106 20.67 -4.11 -3.79
CA VAL A 106 19.40 -4.28 -4.51
C VAL A 106 18.20 -4.04 -3.59
N LEU A 107 18.20 -4.61 -2.39
CA LEU A 107 17.10 -4.45 -1.42
C LEU A 107 16.90 -2.98 -1.00
N TYR A 108 18.00 -2.25 -0.76
CA TYR A 108 17.92 -0.82 -0.45
C TYR A 108 17.46 0.01 -1.63
N LYS A 109 17.89 -0.32 -2.86
CA LYS A 109 17.39 0.36 -4.06
C LYS A 109 15.87 0.16 -4.22
N ILE A 110 15.37 -1.04 -3.98
CA ILE A 110 13.93 -1.33 -4.00
C ILE A 110 13.19 -0.53 -2.91
N ALA A 111 13.72 -0.51 -1.68
CA ALA A 111 13.13 0.26 -0.59
C ALA A 111 13.08 1.77 -0.92
N MET A 112 14.19 2.32 -1.43
CA MET A 112 14.29 3.72 -1.82
C MET A 112 13.30 4.08 -2.92
N ASN A 113 13.21 3.26 -3.97
CA ASN A 113 12.26 3.47 -5.06
C ASN A 113 10.80 3.47 -4.56
N ASN A 114 10.45 2.52 -3.67
CA ASN A 114 9.12 2.47 -3.08
C ASN A 114 8.81 3.71 -2.23
N VAL A 115 9.76 4.18 -1.42
CA VAL A 115 9.60 5.40 -0.62
C VAL A 115 9.44 6.63 -1.51
N GLN A 116 10.26 6.76 -2.55
CA GLN A 116 10.16 7.86 -3.51
C GLN A 116 8.82 7.85 -4.24
N GLN A 117 8.32 6.69 -4.66
CA GLN A 117 7.01 6.57 -5.27
C GLN A 117 5.90 7.01 -4.29
N LEU A 118 5.94 6.54 -3.05
CA LEU A 118 4.95 6.93 -2.03
C LEU A 118 4.97 8.43 -1.76
N LEU A 119 6.15 9.03 -1.67
CA LEU A 119 6.30 10.48 -1.51
C LEU A 119 5.73 11.24 -2.71
N GLY A 120 5.97 10.77 -3.93
CA GLY A 120 5.41 11.36 -5.14
C GLY A 120 3.88 11.29 -5.17
N GLU A 121 3.30 10.14 -4.83
CA GLU A 121 1.85 9.95 -4.73
C GLU A 121 1.21 10.82 -3.62
N GLU A 122 1.90 10.98 -2.49
CA GLU A 122 1.46 11.85 -1.40
C GLU A 122 1.55 13.33 -1.76
N GLU A 123 2.61 13.74 -2.45
CA GLU A 123 2.77 15.10 -2.96
C GLU A 123 1.68 15.45 -3.98
N GLU A 124 1.37 14.53 -4.91
CA GLU A 124 0.30 14.71 -5.89
C GLU A 124 -1.07 14.86 -5.21
N LYS A 125 -1.38 14.01 -4.23
CA LYS A 125 -2.62 14.12 -3.44
C LYS A 125 -2.70 15.44 -2.68
N THR A 126 -1.58 15.89 -2.11
CA THR A 126 -1.51 17.14 -1.37
C THR A 126 -1.73 18.33 -2.30
N LYS A 127 -1.08 18.36 -3.48
CA LYS A 127 -1.28 19.38 -4.51
C LYS A 127 -2.73 19.41 -5.01
N GLY A 128 -3.32 18.25 -5.28
CA GLY A 128 -4.71 18.14 -5.70
C GLY A 128 -5.68 18.69 -4.66
N THR A 129 -5.49 18.32 -3.39
CA THR A 129 -6.33 18.80 -2.27
C THR A 129 -6.20 20.32 -2.10
N LYS A 130 -4.96 20.84 -2.14
CA LYS A 130 -4.70 22.27 -2.06
C LYS A 130 -5.41 23.03 -3.19
N ALA A 131 -5.32 22.55 -4.43
CA ALA A 131 -5.98 23.18 -5.57
C ALA A 131 -7.52 23.21 -5.43
N ILE A 132 -8.12 22.17 -4.85
CA ILE A 132 -9.57 22.16 -4.55
C ILE A 132 -9.90 23.24 -3.52
N CYS A 133 -9.13 23.32 -2.44
CA CYS A 133 -9.32 24.33 -1.39
C CYS A 133 -9.18 25.75 -1.94
N ASP A 134 -8.10 26.03 -2.68
CA ASP A 134 -7.82 27.34 -3.26
C ASP A 134 -8.93 27.77 -4.23
N ASN A 135 -9.35 26.87 -5.13
CA ASN A 135 -10.44 27.15 -6.07
C ASN A 135 -11.78 27.39 -5.36
N THR A 136 -12.08 26.60 -4.33
CA THR A 136 -13.32 26.76 -3.56
C THR A 136 -13.30 28.08 -2.80
N HIS A 137 -12.17 28.45 -2.20
CA HIS A 137 -12.00 29.71 -1.50
C HIS A 137 -12.20 30.92 -2.43
N VAL A 138 -11.61 30.90 -3.63
CA VAL A 138 -11.82 31.96 -4.63
C VAL A 138 -13.29 32.10 -5.02
N GLN A 139 -14.02 31.00 -5.17
CA GLN A 139 -15.45 31.06 -5.48
C GLN A 139 -16.27 31.60 -4.31
N LEU A 140 -15.92 31.24 -3.06
CA LEU A 140 -16.57 31.78 -1.88
C LEU A 140 -16.38 33.30 -1.75
N GLU A 141 -15.18 33.82 -2.00
CA GLU A 141 -14.93 35.27 -1.99
C GLU A 141 -15.70 36.01 -3.09
N LYS A 142 -15.87 35.39 -4.27
CA LYS A 142 -16.75 35.92 -5.34
C LYS A 142 -18.21 35.97 -4.90
N MET A 143 -18.71 34.88 -4.30
CA MET A 143 -20.09 34.83 -3.76
C MET A 143 -20.31 35.91 -2.71
N LYS A 144 -19.39 36.02 -1.75
CA LYS A 144 -19.41 37.03 -0.69
C LYS A 144 -19.45 38.45 -1.26
N SER A 145 -18.59 38.74 -2.24
CA SER A 145 -18.56 40.05 -2.90
C SER A 145 -19.89 40.40 -3.59
N CYS A 146 -20.48 39.43 -4.28
CA CYS A 146 -21.79 39.59 -4.92
C CYS A 146 -22.93 39.82 -3.91
N ILE A 147 -22.92 39.09 -2.79
CA ILE A 147 -23.90 39.26 -1.71
C ILE A 147 -23.76 40.64 -1.06
N GLN A 148 -22.53 41.10 -0.82
CA GLN A 148 -22.28 42.42 -0.22
C GLN A 148 -22.74 43.58 -1.11
N TYR A 149 -22.69 43.43 -2.45
CA TYR A 149 -23.19 44.43 -3.38
C TYR A 149 -24.73 44.56 -3.38
N GLY A 150 -25.45 43.48 -3.04
CA GLY A 150 -26.87 43.51 -2.70
C GLY A 150 -27.88 43.79 -3.83
N ASN A 151 -27.44 44.03 -5.07
CA ASN A 151 -28.33 44.21 -6.21
C ASN A 151 -28.77 42.87 -6.83
N THR A 152 -29.90 42.86 -7.53
CA THR A 152 -30.52 41.66 -8.13
C THR A 152 -29.57 40.92 -9.07
N GLU A 153 -28.85 41.65 -9.92
CA GLU A 153 -27.89 41.06 -10.87
C GLU A 153 -26.71 40.36 -10.15
N SER A 154 -26.24 40.91 -9.03
CA SER A 154 -25.17 40.33 -8.22
C SER A 154 -25.67 39.09 -7.46
N LEU A 155 -26.91 39.10 -6.98
CA LEU A 155 -27.52 37.92 -6.35
C LEU A 155 -27.68 36.77 -7.35
N ASP A 156 -28.08 37.05 -8.58
CA ASP A 156 -28.13 36.03 -9.65
C ASP A 156 -26.73 35.46 -9.97
N LYS A 157 -25.70 36.33 -10.00
CA LYS A 157 -24.30 35.89 -10.16
C LYS A 157 -23.84 35.02 -8.98
N ALA A 158 -24.21 35.37 -7.75
CA ALA A 158 -23.89 34.56 -6.57
C ALA A 158 -24.50 33.17 -6.66
N LEU A 159 -25.78 33.06 -7.06
CA LEU A 159 -26.45 31.77 -7.29
C LEU A 159 -25.75 30.94 -8.37
N LEU A 160 -25.29 31.58 -9.45
CA LEU A 160 -24.52 30.91 -10.49
C LEU A 160 -23.18 30.37 -9.96
N TYR A 161 -22.45 31.15 -9.15
CA TYR A 161 -21.22 30.70 -8.51
C TYR A 161 -21.45 29.51 -7.56
N VAL A 162 -22.54 29.52 -6.78
CA VAL A 162 -22.92 28.39 -5.92
C VAL A 162 -23.14 27.13 -6.76
N LYS A 163 -23.93 27.23 -7.84
CA LYS A 163 -24.23 26.10 -8.73
C LYS A 163 -22.95 25.54 -9.37
N ASN A 164 -22.09 26.41 -9.89
CA ASN A 164 -20.83 26.00 -10.52
C ASN A 164 -19.87 25.34 -9.52
N THR A 165 -19.77 25.89 -8.31
CA THR A 165 -18.93 25.31 -7.24
C THR A 165 -19.46 23.93 -6.82
N SER A 166 -20.78 23.78 -6.69
CA SER A 166 -21.41 22.49 -6.40
C SER A 166 -21.12 21.44 -7.49
N ILE A 167 -21.23 21.81 -8.77
CA ILE A 167 -20.88 20.92 -9.90
C ILE A 167 -19.40 20.53 -9.84
N TYR A 168 -18.51 21.49 -9.62
CA TYR A 168 -17.07 21.25 -9.51
C TYR A 168 -16.75 20.28 -8.36
N LEU A 169 -17.25 20.55 -7.15
CA LEU A 169 -17.02 19.70 -5.98
C LEU A 169 -17.57 18.29 -6.18
N ASN A 170 -18.73 18.14 -6.82
CA ASN A 170 -19.27 16.82 -7.16
C ASN A 170 -18.39 16.06 -8.16
N ARG A 171 -17.78 16.75 -9.14
CA ARG A 171 -16.79 16.13 -10.04
C ARG A 171 -15.55 15.69 -9.28
N GLN A 172 -15.01 16.55 -8.41
CA GLN A 172 -13.85 16.20 -7.58
C GLN A 172 -14.15 15.02 -6.66
N LYS A 173 -15.33 15.01 -6.01
CA LYS A 173 -15.77 13.88 -5.18
C LYS A 173 -15.80 12.58 -5.97
N ARG A 174 -16.30 12.58 -7.22
CA ARG A 174 -16.25 11.39 -8.08
C ARG A 174 -14.81 10.98 -8.37
N THR A 175 -13.95 11.90 -8.78
CA THR A 175 -12.54 11.58 -9.08
C THR A 175 -11.80 11.01 -7.87
N PHE A 176 -11.96 11.59 -6.67
CA PHE A 176 -11.22 11.16 -5.48
C PHE A 176 -11.86 9.98 -4.73
N VAL A 177 -13.18 9.78 -4.80
CA VAL A 177 -13.87 8.64 -4.17
C VAL A 177 -13.89 7.43 -5.11
N ILE A 178 -14.19 7.63 -6.39
CA ILE A 178 -14.18 6.54 -7.39
C ILE A 178 -12.74 6.22 -7.78
N GLY A 179 -11.83 7.19 -7.88
CA GLY A 179 -10.39 6.92 -8.05
C GLY A 179 -9.80 6.10 -6.90
N ARG A 180 -10.29 6.25 -5.66
CA ARG A 180 -9.93 5.36 -4.54
C ARG A 180 -10.44 3.92 -4.69
N ASN A 181 -11.55 3.74 -5.40
CA ASN A 181 -12.11 2.42 -5.73
C ASN A 181 -11.54 1.84 -7.04
N VAL A 182 -10.91 2.67 -7.89
CA VAL A 182 -10.39 2.31 -9.22
C VAL A 182 -8.86 2.26 -9.26
N THR A 183 -8.14 2.81 -8.27
CA THR A 183 -6.74 2.38 -8.07
C THR A 183 -6.84 0.98 -7.47
N PRO A 184 -6.60 -0.08 -8.25
CA PRO A 184 -6.57 -1.40 -7.67
C PRO A 184 -5.37 -1.36 -6.74
N ILE A 185 -5.59 -1.50 -5.43
CA ILE A 185 -4.66 -2.37 -4.70
C ILE A 185 -4.67 -3.63 -5.54
N PRO A 186 -3.56 -4.09 -6.14
CA PRO A 186 -3.59 -5.24 -7.03
C PRO A 186 -4.30 -6.36 -6.28
N GLU A 187 -5.55 -6.61 -6.66
CA GLU A 187 -6.33 -7.67 -6.07
C GLU A 187 -5.61 -8.91 -6.53
N THR A 188 -5.08 -9.66 -5.56
CA THR A 188 -4.57 -11.00 -5.82
C THR A 188 -5.69 -11.73 -6.59
N PRO A 189 -5.45 -12.19 -7.84
CA PRO A 189 -6.51 -12.68 -8.69
C PRO A 189 -7.34 -13.72 -7.95
N ALA A 190 -8.67 -13.57 -8.03
CA ALA A 190 -9.58 -14.57 -7.51
C ALA A 190 -9.29 -15.89 -8.22
N LEU A 191 -8.89 -16.90 -7.45
CA LEU A 191 -8.77 -18.26 -7.96
C LEU A 191 -10.19 -18.82 -8.05
N ASN A 192 -10.68 -18.97 -9.28
CA ASN A 192 -11.83 -19.83 -9.54
C ASN A 192 -11.46 -21.24 -9.07
N ILE A 193 -12.28 -21.76 -8.15
CA ILE A 193 -12.22 -23.13 -7.63
C ILE A 193 -12.50 -24.10 -8.76
#